data_AF-A0A2E7VJH9-F1
#
_entry.id   AF-A0A2E7VJH9-F1
#
_cell.length_a   1.000
_cell.length_b   1.000
_cell.length_c   1.000
_cell.angle_alpha   90.00
_cell.angle_beta   90.00
_cell.angle_gamma   90.00
#
_symmetry.space_group_name_H-M   'P 1'
#
loop_
_entity.id
_entity.type
_entity.pdbx_description
1 polymer ?
#
loop_
_entity_poly.entity_id
_entity_poly.type
_entity_poly.pdbx_seq_one_letter_code
_entity_poly.pdbx_strand_id
1 'polypeptide(L)'
;MEAKNRWRSVALTLLLVASPWLAVQGWIVTSAHDPEHTTMPTCPDPTANCASLSSQSVVRMDAELTTLIQANVSEVWGAWVEWSEDNKLRKGYSALGDGGERFAHGVAITPFWRFPDDVVVQFTPQGEATAIALYSASRLGVGDLGVNPDRLESLHDALVAVQATS
;
A
#
# COMPACT_ATOMS: atom_id res chain seq x y z
N MET A 1 43.61 -23.52 16.03
CA MET A 1 42.99 -23.90 14.74
C MET A 1 41.51 -24.24 14.86
N GLU A 2 41.06 -24.89 15.95
CA GLU A 2 39.65 -25.28 16.15
C GLU A 2 38.65 -24.12 16.17
N ALA A 3 38.96 -23.00 16.86
CA ALA A 3 38.06 -21.85 16.92
C ALA A 3 37.78 -21.22 15.55
N LYS A 4 38.79 -21.16 14.67
CA LYS A 4 38.68 -20.62 13.30
C LYS A 4 37.83 -21.53 12.40
N ASN A 5 37.97 -22.85 12.52
CA ASN A 5 37.16 -23.80 11.78
C ASN A 5 35.70 -23.86 12.30
N ARG A 6 35.50 -23.72 13.61
CA ARG A 6 34.16 -23.64 14.22
C ARG A 6 33.43 -22.38 13.78
N TRP A 7 34.09 -21.22 13.78
CA TRP A 7 33.52 -19.97 13.27
C TRP A 7 33.16 -20.04 11.79
N ARG A 8 34.05 -20.62 10.96
CA ARG A 8 33.76 -20.86 9.53
C ARG A 8 32.53 -21.74 9.32
N SER A 9 32.40 -22.81 10.12
CA SER A 9 31.26 -23.73 10.02
C SER A 9 29.95 -23.03 10.41
N VAL A 10 29.96 -22.26 11.51
CA VAL A 10 28.79 -21.46 11.92
C VAL A 10 28.40 -20.43 10.84
N ALA A 11 29.38 -19.73 10.27
CA ALA A 11 29.14 -18.74 9.22
C ALA A 11 28.55 -19.39 7.95
N LEU A 12 29.07 -20.54 7.53
CA LEU A 12 28.55 -21.28 6.38
C LEU A 12 27.12 -21.78 6.62
N THR A 13 26.82 -22.29 7.81
CA THR A 13 25.45 -22.70 8.16
C THR A 13 24.47 -21.53 8.14
N LEU A 14 24.84 -20.38 8.72
CA LEU A 14 24.01 -19.17 8.68
C LEU A 14 23.76 -18.71 7.24
N LEU A 15 24.78 -18.72 6.39
CA LEU A 15 24.65 -18.34 4.99
C LEU A 15 23.76 -19.33 4.22
N LEU A 16 23.91 -20.62 4.45
CA LEU A 16 23.06 -21.65 3.84
C LEU A 16 21.58 -21.43 4.21
N VAL A 17 21.29 -21.20 5.49
CA VAL A 17 19.93 -20.93 5.99
C VAL A 17 19.37 -19.62 5.43
N ALA A 18 20.19 -18.57 5.31
CA ALA A 18 19.76 -17.28 4.78
C ALA A 18 19.65 -17.25 3.24
N SER A 19 20.32 -18.17 2.54
CA SER A 19 20.41 -18.16 1.07
C SER A 19 19.07 -18.13 0.33
N PRO A 20 18.00 -18.85 0.75
CA PRO A 20 16.72 -18.78 0.05
C PRO A 20 16.09 -17.40 0.19
N TRP A 21 16.16 -16.79 1.38
CA TRP A 21 15.62 -15.46 1.61
C TRP A 21 16.38 -14.41 0.78
N LEU A 22 17.72 -14.48 0.76
CA LEU A 22 18.55 -13.59 -0.05
C LEU A 22 18.28 -13.74 -1.55
N ALA A 23 18.05 -14.96 -2.03
CA ALA A 23 17.69 -15.22 -3.42
C ALA A 23 16.34 -14.57 -3.78
N VAL A 24 15.33 -14.71 -2.90
CA VAL A 24 14.03 -14.04 -3.07
C VAL A 24 14.19 -12.53 -3.08
N GLN A 25 14.99 -11.96 -2.17
CA GLN A 25 15.25 -10.51 -2.16
C GLN A 25 15.90 -10.04 -3.46
N GLY A 26 16.90 -10.76 -3.96
CA GLY A 26 17.55 -10.44 -5.24
C GLY A 26 16.58 -10.51 -6.42
N TRP A 27 15.69 -11.50 -6.43
CA TRP A 27 14.65 -11.60 -7.44
C TRP A 27 13.64 -10.44 -7.37
N ILE A 28 13.17 -10.06 -6.17
CA ILE A 28 12.24 -8.95 -6.00
C ILE A 28 12.84 -7.64 -6.53
N VAL A 29 14.09 -7.34 -6.19
CA VAL A 29 14.75 -6.09 -6.63
C VAL A 29 14.87 -6.00 -8.15
N THR A 30 15.01 -7.13 -8.84
CA THR A 30 15.19 -7.18 -10.29
C THR A 30 13.87 -7.31 -11.06
N SER A 31 12.84 -7.90 -10.46
CA SER A 31 11.57 -8.18 -11.14
C SER A 31 10.45 -7.19 -10.81
N ALA A 32 10.49 -6.53 -9.65
CA ALA A 32 9.49 -5.57 -9.26
C ALA A 32 9.64 -4.28 -10.07
N HIS A 33 8.89 -4.18 -11.17
CA HIS A 33 8.82 -2.96 -11.96
C HIS A 33 8.20 -1.84 -11.12
N ASP A 34 8.60 -0.59 -11.40
CA ASP A 34 8.10 0.60 -10.72
C ASP A 34 7.14 1.36 -11.65
N PRO A 35 5.85 0.95 -11.71
CA PRO A 35 4.87 1.71 -12.49
C PRO A 35 4.64 3.07 -11.83
N GLU A 36 4.75 4.14 -12.63
CA GLU A 36 4.26 5.44 -12.21
C GLU A 36 2.73 5.45 -12.36
N HIS A 37 2.02 5.52 -11.23
CA HIS A 37 0.57 5.72 -11.25
C HIS A 37 0.28 7.22 -11.24
N THR A 38 -0.32 7.72 -12.32
CA THR A 38 -0.77 9.11 -12.46
C THR A 38 -2.30 9.24 -12.44
N THR A 39 -3.00 8.11 -12.45
CA THR A 39 -4.46 8.00 -12.40
C THR A 39 -4.85 6.79 -11.55
N MET A 40 -6.12 6.72 -11.13
CA MET A 40 -6.62 5.62 -10.30
C MET A 40 -6.60 4.30 -11.09
N PRO A 41 -5.85 3.27 -10.66
CA PRO A 41 -5.78 2.00 -11.35
C PRO A 41 -7.04 1.15 -11.13
N THR A 42 -7.15 0.09 -11.92
CA THR A 42 -8.16 -0.97 -11.72
C THR A 42 -7.46 -2.28 -11.39
N CYS A 43 -8.07 -3.10 -10.53
CA CYS A 43 -7.51 -4.40 -10.21
C CYS A 43 -7.56 -5.33 -11.43
N PRO A 44 -6.41 -5.89 -11.88
CA PRO A 44 -6.40 -6.85 -12.97
C PRO A 44 -6.92 -8.21 -12.50
N ASP A 45 -7.42 -9.02 -13.45
CA ASP A 45 -7.73 -10.42 -13.21
C ASP A 45 -6.46 -11.29 -13.36
N PRO A 46 -6.18 -12.23 -12.42
CA PRO A 46 -6.92 -12.49 -11.18
C PRO A 46 -6.61 -11.47 -10.07
N THR A 47 -7.62 -11.09 -9.28
CA THR A 47 -7.51 -10.01 -8.27
C THR A 47 -6.84 -10.42 -6.95
N ALA A 48 -6.25 -11.61 -6.85
CA ALA A 48 -5.80 -12.21 -5.59
C ALA A 48 -4.64 -11.47 -4.89
N ASN A 49 -3.99 -10.54 -5.57
CA ASN A 49 -2.96 -9.63 -5.04
C ASN A 49 -3.37 -8.15 -5.08
N CYS A 50 -4.64 -7.85 -5.31
CA CYS A 50 -5.17 -6.49 -5.44
C CYS A 50 -6.44 -6.30 -4.62
N ALA A 51 -6.61 -5.12 -4.04
CA ALA A 51 -7.83 -4.67 -3.39
C ALA A 51 -8.14 -3.23 -3.81
N SER A 52 -9.42 -2.90 -3.91
CA SER A 52 -9.86 -1.55 -4.25
C SER A 52 -11.21 -1.22 -3.64
N LEU A 53 -11.41 0.07 -3.33
CA LEU A 53 -12.65 0.63 -2.82
C LEU A 53 -12.93 1.95 -3.56
N SER A 54 -14.04 2.02 -4.29
CA SER A 54 -14.49 3.22 -5.00
C SER A 54 -16.00 3.21 -5.16
N SER A 55 -16.59 4.34 -5.56
CA SER A 55 -18.04 4.42 -5.80
C SER A 55 -18.54 3.52 -6.94
N GLN A 56 -17.63 3.05 -7.81
CA GLN A 56 -17.96 2.25 -8.99
C GLN A 56 -17.62 0.77 -8.81
N SER A 57 -16.64 0.43 -7.97
CA SER A 57 -16.18 -0.94 -7.77
C SER A 57 -15.58 -1.15 -6.38
N VAL A 58 -15.85 -2.34 -5.84
CA VAL A 58 -15.28 -2.85 -4.60
C VAL A 58 -14.66 -4.21 -4.92
N VAL A 59 -13.36 -4.37 -4.65
CA VAL A 59 -12.62 -5.61 -4.90
C VAL A 59 -11.89 -6.00 -3.62
N ARG A 60 -12.24 -7.18 -3.09
CA ARG A 60 -11.63 -7.77 -1.87
C ARG A 60 -11.67 -6.88 -0.61
N MET A 61 -12.56 -5.90 -0.61
CA MET A 61 -12.90 -5.03 0.52
C MET A 61 -14.34 -5.30 0.93
N ASP A 62 -14.73 -4.90 2.14
CA ASP A 62 -16.13 -4.90 2.55
C ASP A 62 -16.93 -3.86 1.75
N ALA A 63 -18.05 -4.29 1.18
CA ALA A 63 -18.94 -3.46 0.36
C ALA A 63 -19.77 -2.48 1.19
N GLU A 64 -19.83 -2.65 2.53
CA GLU A 64 -20.51 -1.73 3.44
C GLU A 64 -19.67 -0.49 3.78
N LEU A 65 -18.36 -0.48 3.44
CA LEU A 65 -17.48 0.66 3.67
C LEU A 65 -17.92 1.87 2.84
N THR A 66 -18.14 3.00 3.52
CA THR A 66 -18.50 4.26 2.85
C THR A 66 -17.37 4.76 1.96
N THR A 67 -17.72 5.25 0.77
CA THR A 67 -16.81 5.96 -0.14
C THR A 67 -16.99 7.48 -0.08
N LEU A 68 -17.81 7.97 0.85
CA LEU A 68 -18.08 9.39 1.06
C LEU A 68 -17.80 9.73 2.53
N ILE A 69 -16.81 10.58 2.74
CA ILE A 69 -16.38 11.04 4.06
C ILE A 69 -17.02 12.40 4.34
N GLN A 70 -17.72 12.54 5.46
CA GLN A 70 -18.37 13.79 5.89
C GLN A 70 -17.36 14.77 6.51
N ALA A 71 -16.31 15.09 5.76
CA ALA A 71 -15.28 16.05 6.09
C ALA A 71 -14.71 16.68 4.82
N ASN A 72 -14.15 17.87 4.95
CA ASN A 72 -13.58 18.58 3.81
C ASN A 72 -12.31 17.89 3.30
N VAL A 73 -11.96 18.11 2.02
CA VAL A 73 -10.85 17.41 1.37
C VAL A 73 -9.50 17.67 2.04
N SER A 74 -9.33 18.82 2.70
CA SER A 74 -8.07 19.17 3.36
C SER A 74 -7.84 18.34 4.62
N GLU A 75 -8.89 18.09 5.40
CA GLU A 75 -8.83 17.25 6.60
C GLU A 75 -8.61 15.79 6.25
N VAL A 76 -9.37 15.27 5.29
CA VAL A 76 -9.23 13.89 4.81
C VAL A 76 -7.83 13.67 4.20
N TRP A 77 -7.31 14.65 3.46
CA TRP A 77 -5.94 14.61 2.95
C TRP A 77 -4.90 14.63 4.07
N GLY A 78 -5.13 15.40 5.13
CA GLY A 78 -4.26 15.43 6.32
C GLY A 78 -4.15 14.04 6.96
N ALA A 79 -5.27 13.36 7.17
CA ALA A 79 -5.31 12.01 7.71
C ALA A 79 -4.59 10.98 6.81
N TRP A 80 -4.73 11.10 5.49
CA TRP A 80 -3.94 10.31 4.55
C TRP A 80 -2.43 10.54 4.74
N VAL A 81 -1.99 11.80 4.85
CA VAL A 81 -0.57 12.13 5.03
C VAL A 81 -0.05 11.52 6.33
N GLU A 82 -0.76 11.70 7.45
CA GLU A 82 -0.38 11.13 8.74
C GLU A 82 -0.31 9.60 8.71
N TRP A 83 -1.38 8.94 8.23
CA TRP A 83 -1.41 7.49 8.08
C TRP A 83 -0.29 6.98 7.19
N SER A 84 0.03 7.70 6.10
CA SER A 84 1.09 7.30 5.17
C SER A 84 2.49 7.36 5.79
N GLU A 85 2.72 8.32 6.68
CA GLU A 85 4.00 8.50 7.38
C GLU A 85 4.17 7.47 8.49
N ASP A 86 3.10 7.20 9.25
CA ASP A 86 3.08 6.14 10.27
C ASP A 86 3.32 4.75 9.68
N ASN A 87 2.75 4.50 8.51
CA ASN A 87 2.94 3.26 7.75
C ASN A 87 4.21 3.25 6.88
N LYS A 88 5.02 4.31 6.92
CA LYS A 88 6.32 4.42 6.24
C LYS A 88 6.23 4.16 4.74
N LEU A 89 5.17 4.65 4.10
CA LEU A 89 5.05 4.61 2.65
C LEU A 89 6.22 5.35 2.00
N ARG A 90 6.86 4.71 1.01
CA ARG A 90 7.78 5.43 0.13
C ARG A 90 6.95 6.36 -0.74
N LYS A 91 7.24 7.66 -0.70
CA LYS A 91 6.52 8.68 -1.47
C LYS A 91 6.77 8.47 -2.96
N GLY A 92 5.68 8.33 -3.73
CA GLY A 92 5.70 8.29 -5.20
C GLY A 92 5.18 9.62 -5.76
N TYR A 93 4.28 9.54 -6.73
CA TYR A 93 3.64 10.70 -7.36
C TYR A 93 2.51 11.29 -6.51
N SER A 94 2.33 12.61 -6.55
CA SER A 94 1.17 13.28 -5.97
C SER A 94 0.72 14.43 -6.86
N ALA A 95 -0.59 14.65 -6.95
CA ALA A 95 -1.17 15.73 -7.74
C ALA A 95 -2.28 16.46 -6.98
N LEU A 96 -2.43 17.74 -7.31
CA LEU A 96 -3.56 18.59 -6.92
C LEU A 96 -4.29 19.00 -8.20
N GLY A 97 -5.56 18.63 -8.32
CA GLY A 97 -6.45 19.02 -9.42
C GLY A 97 -7.02 20.41 -9.22
N ASP A 98 -7.49 21.00 -10.33
CA ASP A 98 -8.03 22.37 -10.36
C ASP A 98 -9.30 22.55 -9.50
N GLY A 99 -10.06 21.47 -9.26
CA GLY A 99 -11.25 21.45 -8.40
C GLY A 99 -10.95 21.15 -6.93
N GLY A 100 -9.66 21.08 -6.54
CA GLY A 100 -9.24 20.67 -5.21
C GLY A 100 -9.12 19.16 -5.04
N GLU A 101 -9.23 18.38 -6.13
CA GLU A 101 -8.99 16.95 -6.10
C GLU A 101 -7.56 16.64 -5.69
N ARG A 102 -7.37 15.61 -4.88
CA ARG A 102 -6.05 15.17 -4.45
C ARG A 102 -5.80 13.77 -4.95
N PHE A 103 -4.61 13.52 -5.46
CA PHE A 103 -4.14 12.20 -5.87
C PHE A 103 -2.79 11.92 -5.23
N ALA A 104 -2.57 10.69 -4.77
CA ALA A 104 -1.27 10.23 -4.37
C ALA A 104 -1.06 8.75 -4.69
N HIS A 105 0.20 8.45 -5.01
CA HIS A 105 0.77 7.12 -5.10
C HIS A 105 1.89 7.00 -4.07
N GLY A 106 1.83 5.95 -3.28
CA GLY A 106 2.90 5.53 -2.36
C GLY A 106 3.21 4.04 -2.53
N VAL A 107 4.35 3.63 -2.01
CA VAL A 107 4.78 2.22 -2.05
C VAL A 107 5.01 1.69 -0.64
N ALA A 108 4.23 0.68 -0.26
CA ALA A 108 4.39 -0.06 0.99
C ALA A 108 5.38 -1.21 0.78
N ILE A 109 6.21 -1.48 1.79
CA ILE A 109 7.16 -2.59 1.75
C ILE A 109 6.80 -3.58 2.85
N THR A 110 6.48 -4.81 2.47
CA THR A 110 6.11 -5.84 3.46
C THR A 110 7.28 -6.17 4.41
N PRO A 111 7.05 -6.44 5.71
CA PRO A 111 8.15 -6.50 6.69
C PRO A 111 9.16 -7.64 6.50
N PHE A 112 8.71 -8.83 6.07
CA PHE A 112 9.57 -10.02 5.99
C PHE A 112 10.11 -10.27 4.57
N TRP A 113 9.21 -10.35 3.59
CA TRP A 113 9.58 -10.60 2.19
C TRP A 113 9.90 -9.34 1.41
N ARG A 114 9.57 -8.16 1.92
CA ARG A 114 9.88 -6.86 1.29
C ARG A 114 9.30 -6.71 -0.12
N PHE A 115 8.20 -7.39 -0.40
CA PHE A 115 7.40 -7.13 -1.59
C PHE A 115 6.95 -5.67 -1.60
N PRO A 116 7.15 -4.96 -2.73
CA PRO A 116 6.63 -3.63 -2.93
C PRO A 116 5.16 -3.71 -3.40
N ASP A 117 4.31 -3.05 -2.65
CA ASP A 117 2.88 -2.92 -2.94
C ASP A 117 2.56 -1.46 -3.22
N ASP A 118 1.87 -1.19 -4.32
CA ASP A 118 1.37 0.14 -4.61
C ASP A 118 0.16 0.46 -3.72
N VAL A 119 0.09 1.70 -3.27
CA VAL A 119 -1.06 2.28 -2.58
C VAL A 119 -1.40 3.55 -3.34
N VAL A 120 -2.59 3.61 -3.92
CA VAL A 120 -3.05 4.75 -4.71
C VAL A 120 -4.35 5.26 -4.10
N VAL A 121 -4.41 6.57 -3.90
CA VAL A 121 -5.56 7.25 -3.32
C VAL A 121 -5.98 8.42 -4.20
N GLN A 122 -7.29 8.62 -4.28
CA GLN A 122 -7.89 9.78 -4.91
C GLN A 122 -9.00 10.33 -4.01
N PHE A 123 -8.98 11.64 -3.82
CA PHE A 123 -9.95 12.39 -3.04
C PHE A 123 -10.59 13.44 -3.94
N THR A 124 -11.92 13.42 -4.04
CA THR A 124 -12.70 14.36 -4.86
C THR A 124 -13.66 15.15 -3.98
N PRO A 125 -13.53 16.49 -3.90
CA PRO A 125 -14.46 17.32 -3.14
C PRO A 125 -15.91 17.18 -3.62
N GLN A 126 -16.85 17.13 -2.67
CA GLN A 126 -18.30 17.04 -2.88
C GLN A 126 -19.02 18.03 -1.93
N GLY A 127 -18.72 19.32 -2.08
CA GLY A 127 -19.14 20.35 -1.13
C GLY A 127 -18.37 20.21 0.19
N GLU A 128 -19.08 20.01 1.30
CA GLU A 128 -18.49 19.79 2.64
C GLU A 128 -18.02 18.34 2.87
N ALA A 129 -18.35 17.43 1.95
CA ALA A 129 -17.93 16.04 2.00
C ALA A 129 -16.83 15.74 0.96
N THR A 130 -16.16 14.61 1.12
CA THR A 130 -15.09 14.15 0.22
C THR A 130 -15.38 12.73 -0.25
N ALA A 131 -15.48 12.53 -1.55
CA ALA A 131 -15.53 11.20 -2.15
C ALA A 131 -14.12 10.61 -2.20
N ILE A 132 -13.98 9.33 -1.84
CA ILE A 132 -12.70 8.63 -1.80
C ILE A 132 -12.68 7.45 -2.77
N ALA A 133 -11.52 7.23 -3.39
CA ALA A 133 -11.20 6.00 -4.09
C ALA A 133 -9.82 5.52 -3.64
N LEU A 134 -9.75 4.26 -3.24
CA LEU A 134 -8.57 3.61 -2.67
C LEU A 134 -8.22 2.38 -3.50
N TYR A 135 -6.93 2.16 -3.69
CA TYR A 135 -6.39 1.01 -4.42
C TYR A 135 -5.11 0.55 -3.74
N SER A 136 -4.94 -0.76 -3.60
CA SER A 136 -3.66 -1.33 -3.22
C SER A 136 -3.41 -2.66 -3.89
N ALA A 137 -2.20 -2.85 -4.43
CA ALA A 137 -1.83 -4.08 -5.12
C ALA A 137 -0.34 -4.39 -5.01
N SER A 138 -0.03 -5.68 -4.89
CA SER A 138 1.36 -6.13 -4.95
C SER A 138 1.87 -6.11 -6.39
N ARG A 139 3.06 -5.54 -6.61
CA ARG A 139 3.69 -5.49 -7.95
C ARG A 139 4.12 -6.87 -8.46
N LEU A 140 4.27 -7.81 -7.54
CA LEU A 140 4.72 -9.17 -7.79
C LEU A 140 3.84 -10.17 -7.05
N GLY A 141 3.81 -11.39 -7.57
CA GLY A 141 3.11 -12.51 -6.97
C GLY A 141 1.65 -12.59 -7.40
N VAL A 142 1.09 -13.78 -7.21
CA VAL A 142 -0.31 -14.09 -7.52
C VAL A 142 -1.24 -13.85 -6.32
N GLY A 143 -0.69 -13.47 -5.17
CA GLY A 143 -1.45 -13.25 -3.96
C GLY A 143 -0.70 -12.39 -2.94
N ASP A 144 -1.44 -11.78 -2.03
CA ASP A 144 -0.93 -10.84 -1.01
C ASP A 144 -1.15 -11.30 0.44
N LEU A 145 -1.72 -12.50 0.65
CA LEU A 145 -2.08 -13.05 1.96
C LEU A 145 -3.00 -12.14 2.80
N GLY A 146 -3.79 -11.29 2.16
CA GLY A 146 -4.68 -10.33 2.84
C GLY A 146 -4.04 -8.99 3.17
N VAL A 147 -2.75 -8.80 2.87
CA VAL A 147 -2.03 -7.57 3.26
C VAL A 147 -2.62 -6.31 2.61
N ASN A 148 -3.03 -6.37 1.35
CA ASN A 148 -3.60 -5.21 0.67
C ASN A 148 -5.01 -4.83 1.17
N PRO A 149 -5.96 -5.77 1.35
CA PRO A 149 -7.24 -5.41 1.95
C PRO A 149 -7.09 -4.93 3.40
N ASP A 150 -6.32 -5.62 4.26
CA ASP A 150 -6.08 -5.19 5.65
C ASP A 150 -5.50 -3.76 5.71
N ARG A 151 -4.62 -3.42 4.76
CA ARG A 151 -4.05 -2.08 4.65
C ARG A 151 -5.10 -1.04 4.27
N LEU A 152 -5.95 -1.35 3.29
CA LEU A 152 -6.99 -0.43 2.87
C LEU A 152 -8.07 -0.26 3.95
N GLU A 153 -8.36 -1.29 4.74
CA GLU A 153 -9.22 -1.20 5.92
C GLU A 153 -8.62 -0.28 6.97
N SER A 154 -7.34 -0.48 7.32
CA SER A 154 -6.63 0.41 8.25
C SER A 154 -6.58 1.87 7.76
N LEU A 155 -6.40 2.08 6.46
CA LEU A 155 -6.44 3.41 5.86
C LEU A 155 -7.86 3.99 5.96
N HIS A 156 -8.88 3.22 5.61
CA HIS A 156 -10.27 3.65 5.65
C HIS A 156 -10.67 4.09 7.07
N ASP A 157 -10.33 3.32 8.09
CA ASP A 157 -10.56 3.65 9.50
C ASP A 157 -9.96 5.01 9.87
N ALA A 158 -8.71 5.28 9.43
CA ALA A 158 -8.05 6.56 9.68
C ALA A 158 -8.76 7.74 8.98
N LEU A 159 -9.26 7.53 7.75
CA LEU A 159 -9.98 8.56 7.01
C LEU A 159 -11.37 8.84 7.60
N VAL A 160 -12.07 7.81 8.09
CA VAL A 160 -13.40 7.97 8.72
C VAL A 160 -13.28 8.63 10.09
N ALA A 161 -12.22 8.35 10.85
CA ALA A 161 -11.99 8.93 12.17
C ALA A 161 -11.96 10.48 12.16
N VAL A 162 -11.61 11.09 11.02
CA VAL A 162 -11.65 12.54 10.82
C VAL A 162 -13.04 13.11 11.08
N GLN A 163 -14.10 12.42 10.63
CA GLN A 163 -15.48 12.88 10.80
C GLN A 163 -15.89 13.02 12.27
N ALA A 164 -15.28 12.24 13.17
CA ALA A 164 -15.57 12.32 14.60
C ALA A 164 -14.98 13.57 15.26
N THR A 165 -14.13 14.32 14.54
CA THR A 165 -13.35 15.45 15.05
C THR A 165 -13.70 16.77 14.36
N SER A 166 -14.40 16.73 13.23
CA SER A 166 -14.85 17.89 12.45
C SER A 166 -16.15 18.53 12.97
#